data_AF-A0A316SK70-F1
#
_entry.id   AF-A0A316SK70-F1
#
_cell.length_a   1.000
_cell.length_b   1.000
_cell.length_c   1.000
_cell.angle_alpha   90.00
_cell.angle_beta   90.00
_cell.angle_gamma   90.00
#
_symmetry.space_group_name_H-M   'P 1'
#
loop_
_entity.id
_entity.type
_entity.pdbx_description
1 polymer ?
#
loop_
_entity_poly.entity_id
_entity_poly.type
_entity_poly.pdbx_seq_one_letter_code
_entity_poly.pdbx_strand_id
1 'polypeptide(L)'
;MRKRLAFLLVLLIVFLLSGCSTIPLEKKELEEYKNIAIQELNIYLETKLTNNFYDDVGHNNLVSIVKNGIVKITKCREKTAIDLIKSEAQRDMDFVEAMEEITSISFFALQEVYDAGEVSQEDLITMAYLVGQNESLSVSSLSMQIMQRIKQEYSYLNNIKLENLNLEYFGNYNGYYAVIMYDITTGVAAVVTKVEIGDVLFYYPTTGIEIIMCKIN
;
A
#
# COMPACT_ATOMS: atom_id res chain seq x y z
N MET A 1 34.00 -60.74 7.83
CA MET A 1 32.90 -59.75 7.67
C MET A 1 33.31 -58.31 8.01
N ARG A 2 34.19 -58.05 9.00
CA ARG A 2 34.64 -56.68 9.37
C ARG A 2 35.25 -55.82 8.24
N LYS A 3 36.02 -56.41 7.31
CA LYS A 3 36.65 -55.66 6.20
C LYS A 3 35.68 -55.24 5.07
N ARG A 4 34.56 -55.96 4.88
CA ARG A 4 33.53 -55.60 3.89
C ARG A 4 32.56 -54.54 4.44
N LEU A 5 32.34 -54.53 5.75
CA LEU A 5 31.50 -53.52 6.42
C LEU A 5 32.14 -52.13 6.40
N ALA A 6 33.46 -52.05 6.59
CA ALA A 6 34.20 -50.79 6.52
C ALA A 6 34.19 -50.19 5.10
N PHE A 7 34.24 -51.02 4.05
CA PHE A 7 34.19 -50.56 2.66
C PHE A 7 32.81 -50.00 2.27
N LEU A 8 31.73 -50.63 2.77
CA LEU A 8 30.36 -50.12 2.63
C LEU A 8 30.13 -48.82 3.40
N LEU A 9 30.72 -48.67 4.58
CA LEU A 9 30.60 -47.46 5.40
C LEU A 9 31.36 -46.27 4.79
N VAL A 10 32.53 -46.51 4.18
CA VAL A 10 33.30 -45.48 3.46
C VAL A 10 32.58 -45.04 2.19
N LEU A 11 31.98 -45.96 1.42
CA LEU A 11 31.14 -45.62 0.26
C LEU A 11 29.90 -44.81 0.65
N LEU A 12 29.28 -45.11 1.81
CA LEU A 12 28.14 -44.34 2.32
C LEU A 12 28.52 -42.91 2.73
N ILE A 13 29.71 -42.71 3.31
CA ILE A 13 30.19 -41.37 3.70
C ILE A 13 30.54 -40.52 2.48
N VAL A 14 31.06 -41.12 1.41
CA VAL A 14 31.31 -40.41 0.13
C VAL A 14 30.00 -40.05 -0.60
N PHE A 15 28.96 -40.86 -0.47
CA PHE A 15 27.62 -40.54 -1.00
C PHE A 15 26.88 -39.47 -0.17
N LEU A 16 27.12 -39.38 1.13
CA LEU A 16 26.50 -38.37 1.99
C LEU A 16 27.13 -36.97 1.85
N LEU A 17 28.38 -36.88 1.39
CA LEU A 17 29.09 -35.60 1.16
C LEU A 17 28.99 -35.08 -0.28
N SER A 18 28.50 -35.87 -1.23
CA SER A 18 28.30 -35.44 -2.63
C SER A 18 26.93 -34.78 -2.90
N GLY A 19 26.10 -34.65 -1.87
CA GLY A 19 24.78 -34.00 -1.94
C GLY A 19 24.79 -32.49 -1.70
N CYS A 20 25.95 -31.85 -1.48
CA CYS A 20 26.01 -30.40 -1.40
C CYS A 20 26.12 -29.85 -2.83
N SER A 21 24.98 -29.75 -3.52
CA SER A 21 24.89 -29.05 -4.80
C SER A 21 25.28 -27.60 -4.57
N THR A 22 26.55 -27.28 -4.76
CA THR A 22 27.05 -25.91 -4.71
C THR A 22 26.42 -25.18 -5.89
N ILE A 23 25.55 -24.20 -5.60
CA ILE A 23 25.09 -23.26 -6.59
C ILE A 23 26.34 -22.65 -7.25
N PRO A 24 26.46 -22.65 -8.59
CA PRO A 24 27.62 -22.06 -9.26
C PRO A 24 27.86 -20.63 -8.76
N LEU A 25 29.11 -20.26 -8.47
CA LEU A 25 29.46 -18.94 -7.90
C LEU A 25 28.85 -17.79 -8.71
N GLU A 26 28.92 -17.87 -10.04
CA GLU A 26 28.33 -16.90 -10.97
C GLU A 26 26.81 -16.76 -10.83
N LYS A 27 26.10 -17.87 -10.57
CA LYS A 27 24.65 -17.85 -10.32
C LYS A 27 24.35 -17.17 -8.97
N LYS A 28 25.18 -17.37 -7.96
CA LYS A 28 25.04 -16.69 -6.67
C LYS A 28 25.26 -15.18 -6.81
N GLU A 29 26.32 -14.78 -7.53
CA GLU A 29 26.62 -13.37 -7.79
C GLU A 29 25.51 -12.67 -8.59
N LEU A 30 24.90 -13.36 -9.55
CA LEU A 30 23.77 -12.80 -10.31
C LEU A 30 22.52 -12.60 -9.44
N GLU A 31 22.18 -13.56 -8.58
CA GLU A 31 21.03 -13.42 -7.69
C GLU A 31 21.24 -12.33 -6.63
N GLU A 32 22.45 -12.20 -6.09
CA GLU A 32 22.81 -11.07 -5.23
C GLU A 32 22.64 -9.73 -5.95
N TYR A 33 23.11 -9.66 -7.19
CA TYR A 33 22.97 -8.46 -8.02
C TYR A 33 21.51 -8.10 -8.31
N LYS A 34 20.64 -9.08 -8.61
CA LYS A 34 19.19 -8.87 -8.76
C LYS A 34 18.57 -8.30 -7.49
N ASN A 35 18.93 -8.85 -6.33
CA ASN A 35 18.38 -8.41 -5.04
C ASN A 35 18.75 -6.95 -4.75
N ILE A 36 19.99 -6.56 -5.04
CA ILE A 36 20.45 -5.17 -4.92
C ILE A 36 19.63 -4.26 -5.84
N ALA A 37 19.48 -4.61 -7.12
CA ALA A 37 18.71 -3.81 -8.07
C ALA A 37 17.23 -3.65 -7.67
N ILE A 38 16.61 -4.71 -7.13
CA ILE A 38 15.25 -4.67 -6.59
C ILE A 38 15.17 -3.75 -5.37
N GLN A 39 16.14 -3.83 -4.45
CA GLN A 39 16.20 -2.94 -3.29
C GLN A 39 16.34 -1.47 -3.72
N GLU A 40 17.18 -1.17 -4.69
CA GLU A 40 17.35 0.19 -5.22
C GLU A 40 16.06 0.73 -5.85
N LEU A 41 15.29 -0.10 -6.58
CA LEU A 41 13.97 0.31 -7.10
C LEU A 41 12.99 0.63 -5.98
N ASN A 42 12.92 -0.22 -4.95
CA ASN A 42 12.04 0.02 -3.81
C ASN A 42 12.44 1.29 -3.04
N ILE A 43 13.74 1.51 -2.80
CA ILE A 43 14.23 2.74 -2.15
C ILE A 43 13.85 3.97 -2.95
N TYR A 44 13.97 3.90 -4.27
CA TYR A 44 13.62 5.00 -5.15
C TYR A 44 12.12 5.31 -5.13
N LEU A 45 11.27 4.28 -5.15
CA LEU A 45 9.82 4.40 -4.95
C LEU A 45 9.49 5.08 -3.61
N GLU A 46 10.06 4.58 -2.51
CA GLU A 46 9.84 5.15 -1.17
C GLU A 46 10.27 6.61 -1.10
N THR A 47 11.39 6.96 -1.75
CA THR A 47 11.87 8.35 -1.84
C THR A 47 10.86 9.24 -2.56
N LYS A 48 10.29 8.77 -3.67
CA LYS A 48 9.25 9.49 -4.41
C LYS A 48 8.00 9.70 -3.55
N LEU A 49 7.49 8.63 -2.94
CA LEU A 49 6.29 8.63 -2.11
C LEU A 49 6.45 9.46 -0.82
N THR A 50 7.67 9.58 -0.30
CA THR A 50 7.97 10.40 0.88
C THR A 50 8.12 11.87 0.52
N ASN A 51 8.63 12.20 -0.66
CA ASN A 51 8.97 13.60 -0.99
C ASN A 51 7.87 14.35 -1.76
N ASN A 52 6.83 13.66 -2.21
CA ASN A 52 5.79 14.25 -3.05
C ASN A 52 4.39 13.77 -2.65
N PHE A 53 3.37 14.51 -3.09
CA PHE A 53 1.98 14.10 -2.98
C PHE A 53 1.56 13.42 -4.29
N TYR A 54 1.00 12.23 -4.19
CA TYR A 54 0.42 11.51 -5.34
C TYR A 54 -1.01 11.15 -5.00
N ASP A 55 -1.92 11.44 -5.92
CA ASP A 55 -3.28 10.94 -5.88
C ASP A 55 -3.29 9.41 -6.08
N ASP A 56 -4.47 8.80 -6.01
CA ASP A 56 -4.64 7.36 -6.16
C ASP A 56 -4.07 6.84 -7.48
N VAL A 57 -4.25 7.59 -8.57
CA VAL A 57 -3.78 7.19 -9.90
C VAL A 57 -2.25 7.23 -9.96
N GLY A 58 -1.64 8.32 -9.53
CA GLY A 58 -0.19 8.49 -9.47
C GLY A 58 0.47 7.47 -8.55
N HIS A 59 -0.08 7.26 -7.35
CA HIS A 59 0.42 6.27 -6.40
C HIS A 59 0.38 4.86 -6.99
N ASN A 60 -0.75 4.45 -7.56
CA ASN A 60 -0.90 3.13 -8.17
C ASN A 60 0.03 2.94 -9.39
N ASN A 61 0.24 3.98 -10.19
CA ASN A 61 1.17 3.95 -11.32
C ASN A 61 2.61 3.69 -10.85
N LEU A 62 3.08 4.40 -9.82
CA LEU A 62 4.41 4.20 -9.24
C LEU A 62 4.60 2.76 -8.74
N VAL A 63 3.65 2.26 -7.95
CA VAL A 63 3.69 0.87 -7.42
C VAL A 63 3.69 -0.15 -8.57
N SER A 64 2.90 0.08 -9.61
CA SER A 64 2.84 -0.80 -10.79
C SER A 64 4.16 -0.82 -11.57
N ILE A 65 4.79 0.34 -11.79
CA ILE A 65 6.09 0.45 -12.47
C ILE A 65 7.15 -0.40 -11.73
N VAL A 66 7.26 -0.23 -10.41
CA VAL A 66 8.21 -1.00 -9.60
C VAL A 66 7.89 -2.49 -9.61
N LYS A 67 6.63 -2.87 -9.42
CA LYS A 67 6.20 -4.28 -9.48
C LYS A 67 6.59 -4.92 -10.81
N ASN A 68 6.35 -4.22 -11.93
CA ASN A 68 6.70 -4.70 -13.26
C ASN A 68 8.23 -4.78 -13.46
N GLY A 69 8.99 -3.78 -12.98
CA GLY A 69 10.45 -3.78 -12.98
C GLY A 69 11.03 -4.98 -12.22
N ILE A 70 10.54 -5.23 -11.00
CA ILE A 70 10.94 -6.38 -10.18
C ILE A 70 10.69 -7.70 -10.92
N VAL A 71 9.50 -7.89 -11.51
CA VAL A 71 9.18 -9.10 -12.29
C VAL A 71 10.15 -9.31 -13.45
N LYS A 72 10.52 -8.24 -14.15
CA LYS A 72 11.51 -8.29 -15.25
C LYS A 72 12.92 -8.64 -14.72
N ILE A 73 13.37 -8.01 -13.63
CA ILE A 73 14.69 -8.26 -13.01
C ILE A 73 14.82 -9.71 -12.53
N THR A 74 13.81 -10.24 -11.83
CA THR A 74 13.84 -11.62 -11.31
C THR A 74 14.06 -12.64 -12.42
N LYS A 75 13.47 -12.42 -13.61
CA LYS A 75 13.58 -13.31 -14.78
C LYS A 75 14.85 -13.10 -15.60
N CYS A 76 15.61 -12.04 -15.35
CA CYS A 76 16.77 -11.66 -16.16
C CYS A 76 17.99 -12.56 -15.88
N ARG A 77 18.91 -12.64 -16.85
CA ARG A 77 20.14 -13.47 -16.77
C ARG A 77 21.43 -12.67 -16.94
N GLU A 78 21.33 -11.39 -17.29
CA GLU A 78 22.47 -10.54 -17.63
C GLU A 78 22.45 -9.26 -16.79
N LYS A 79 23.60 -8.91 -16.19
CA LYS A 79 23.72 -7.72 -15.32
C LYS A 79 23.41 -6.42 -16.07
N THR A 80 23.88 -6.30 -17.30
CA THR A 80 23.61 -5.14 -18.17
C THR A 80 22.12 -4.94 -18.47
N ALA A 81 21.38 -6.03 -18.69
CA ALA A 81 19.94 -5.97 -18.89
C ALA A 81 19.19 -5.60 -17.60
N ILE A 82 19.68 -6.06 -16.43
CA ILE A 82 19.15 -5.65 -15.12
C ILE A 82 19.33 -4.13 -14.92
N ASP A 83 20.50 -3.58 -15.23
CA ASP A 83 20.76 -2.13 -15.16
C ASP A 83 19.83 -1.33 -16.06
N LEU A 84 19.58 -1.81 -17.28
CA LEU A 84 18.66 -1.17 -18.21
C LEU A 84 17.23 -1.16 -17.66
N ILE A 85 16.73 -2.31 -17.21
CA ILE A 85 15.38 -2.43 -16.63
C ILE A 85 15.23 -1.49 -15.42
N LYS A 86 16.23 -1.42 -14.54
CA LYS A 86 16.24 -0.52 -13.39
C LYS A 86 16.17 0.94 -13.83
N SER A 87 17.00 1.33 -14.79
CA SER A 87 17.07 2.70 -15.31
C SER A 87 15.79 3.12 -16.04
N GLU A 88 15.16 2.21 -16.77
CA GLU A 88 13.85 2.42 -17.40
C GLU A 88 12.77 2.63 -16.34
N ALA A 89 12.67 1.75 -15.35
CA ALA A 89 11.67 1.88 -14.28
C ALA A 89 11.85 3.18 -13.46
N GLN A 90 13.08 3.60 -13.18
CA GLN A 90 13.35 4.88 -12.51
C GLN A 90 12.89 6.07 -13.36
N ARG A 91 13.20 6.04 -14.66
CA ARG A 91 12.74 7.07 -15.59
C ARG A 91 11.22 7.11 -15.71
N ASP A 92 10.56 5.96 -15.77
CA ASP A 92 9.10 5.89 -15.82
C ASP A 92 8.47 6.46 -14.55
N MET A 93 9.07 6.20 -13.38
CA MET A 93 8.67 6.85 -12.12
C MET A 93 8.93 8.37 -12.11
N ASP A 94 9.93 8.87 -12.84
CA ASP A 94 10.16 10.30 -13.05
C ASP A 94 9.06 10.99 -13.86
N PHE A 95 8.36 10.24 -14.72
CA PHE A 95 7.26 10.77 -15.51
C PHE A 95 5.89 10.72 -14.82
N VAL A 96 5.78 10.09 -13.65
CA VAL A 96 4.54 10.13 -12.88
C VAL A 96 4.41 11.50 -12.21
N GLU A 97 3.39 12.25 -12.61
CA GLU A 97 3.10 13.59 -12.11
C GLU A 97 2.66 13.53 -10.63
N ALA A 98 3.29 14.38 -9.82
CA ALA A 98 2.86 14.63 -8.45
C ALA A 98 1.75 15.68 -8.45
N MET A 99 0.89 15.64 -7.43
CA MET A 99 -0.05 16.71 -7.15
C MET A 99 0.71 18.00 -6.81
N GLU A 100 0.10 19.14 -7.12
CA GLU A 100 0.54 20.43 -6.58
C GLU A 100 0.51 20.41 -5.04
N GLU A 101 1.19 21.39 -4.44
CA GLU A 101 1.22 21.53 -2.98
C GLU A 101 -0.20 21.63 -2.41
N ILE A 102 -0.51 20.81 -1.40
CA ILE A 102 -1.82 20.81 -0.74
C ILE A 102 -1.95 22.11 0.07
N THR A 103 -2.78 23.01 -0.42
CA THR A 103 -3.01 24.32 0.21
C THR A 103 -4.02 24.22 1.33
N SER A 104 -5.05 23.39 1.17
CA SER A 104 -6.12 23.23 2.16
C SER A 104 -6.81 21.87 2.06
N ILE A 105 -7.40 21.45 3.17
CA ILE A 105 -8.26 20.26 3.22
C ILE A 105 -9.59 20.67 3.86
N SER A 106 -10.68 20.33 3.20
CA SER A 106 -12.05 20.55 3.70
C SER A 106 -12.70 19.22 4.04
N PHE A 107 -13.49 19.20 5.11
CA PHE A 107 -14.19 18.01 5.60
C PHE A 107 -15.70 18.23 5.49
N PHE A 108 -16.40 17.24 4.95
CA PHE A 108 -17.84 17.26 4.74
C PHE A 108 -18.48 15.98 5.27
N ALA A 109 -19.74 16.07 5.69
CA ALA A 109 -20.50 14.86 5.98
C ALA A 109 -20.84 14.13 4.68
N LEU A 110 -20.88 12.80 4.70
CA LEU A 110 -21.21 12.01 3.50
C LEU A 110 -22.59 12.37 2.91
N GLN A 111 -23.58 12.65 3.76
CA GLN A 111 -24.90 13.11 3.33
C GLN A 111 -24.84 14.43 2.54
N GLU A 112 -24.01 15.39 2.97
CA GLU A 112 -23.89 16.69 2.30
C GLU A 112 -23.32 16.54 0.88
N VAL A 113 -22.31 15.67 0.73
CA VAL A 113 -21.68 15.40 -0.58
C VAL A 113 -22.63 14.63 -1.51
N TYR A 114 -23.41 13.70 -0.96
CA TYR A 114 -24.46 13.00 -1.71
C TYR A 114 -25.58 13.95 -2.16
N ASP A 115 -26.08 14.80 -1.26
CA ASP A 115 -27.14 15.77 -1.58
C ASP A 115 -26.71 16.79 -2.64
N ALA A 116 -25.41 17.09 -2.70
CA ALA A 116 -24.80 17.93 -3.74
C ALA A 116 -24.66 17.21 -5.10
N GLY A 117 -24.88 15.89 -5.17
CA GLY A 117 -24.73 15.08 -6.38
C GLY A 117 -23.27 14.75 -6.75
N GLU A 118 -22.34 14.99 -5.83
CA GLU A 118 -20.90 14.73 -6.04
C GLU A 118 -20.54 13.25 -5.83
N VAL A 119 -21.38 12.51 -5.10
CA VAL A 119 -21.32 11.07 -4.87
C VAL A 119 -22.62 10.45 -5.35
N SER A 120 -22.53 9.38 -6.13
CA SER A 120 -23.70 8.68 -6.66
C SER A 120 -24.24 7.60 -5.70
N GLN A 121 -25.45 7.10 -5.99
CA GLN A 121 -26.01 5.94 -5.28
C GLN A 121 -25.11 4.70 -5.40
N GLU A 122 -24.46 4.49 -6.55
CA GLU A 122 -23.54 3.36 -6.76
C GLU A 122 -22.28 3.51 -5.89
N ASP A 123 -21.73 4.72 -5.78
CA ASP A 123 -20.60 5.02 -4.90
C ASP A 123 -20.95 4.75 -3.42
N LEU A 124 -22.15 5.13 -2.98
CA LEU A 124 -22.64 4.81 -1.63
C LEU A 124 -22.68 3.30 -1.38
N ILE A 125 -23.17 2.52 -2.34
CA ILE A 125 -23.21 1.05 -2.25
C ILE A 125 -21.79 0.48 -2.10
N THR A 126 -20.84 0.98 -2.90
CA THR A 126 -19.43 0.59 -2.81
C THR A 126 -18.83 0.93 -1.46
N MET A 127 -19.01 2.16 -0.98
CA MET A 127 -18.50 2.59 0.33
C MET A 127 -19.11 1.76 1.47
N ALA A 128 -20.43 1.55 1.47
CA ALA A 128 -21.10 0.76 2.51
C ALA A 128 -20.60 -0.69 2.54
N TYR A 129 -20.36 -1.28 1.37
CA TYR A 129 -19.77 -2.61 1.26
C TYR A 129 -18.35 -2.65 1.85
N LEU A 130 -17.49 -1.67 1.52
CA LEU A 130 -16.12 -1.62 2.01
C LEU A 130 -16.04 -1.41 3.53
N VAL A 131 -16.87 -0.51 4.07
CA VAL A 131 -16.96 -0.29 5.53
C VAL A 131 -17.47 -1.55 6.24
N GLY A 132 -18.50 -2.19 5.69
CA GLY A 132 -19.13 -3.35 6.32
C GLY A 132 -18.29 -4.63 6.33
N GLN A 133 -17.35 -4.78 5.39
CA GLN A 133 -16.52 -5.98 5.31
C GLN A 133 -15.45 -6.06 6.41
N ASN A 134 -15.08 -4.94 7.06
CA ASN A 134 -13.95 -4.83 7.99
C ASN A 134 -12.62 -5.40 7.43
N GLU A 135 -12.60 -5.76 6.15
CA GLU A 135 -11.48 -6.20 5.38
C GLU A 135 -11.10 -5.01 4.53
N SER A 136 -9.85 -4.58 4.71
CA SER A 136 -9.06 -3.90 3.71
C SER A 136 -9.00 -4.79 2.45
N LEU A 137 -10.12 -4.92 1.73
CA LEU A 137 -10.05 -5.04 0.28
C LEU A 137 -9.08 -3.93 -0.12
N SER A 138 -8.06 -4.29 -0.88
CA SER A 138 -6.98 -3.41 -1.32
C SER A 138 -7.53 -2.28 -2.19
N VAL A 139 -8.35 -1.41 -1.62
CA VAL A 139 -8.63 -0.07 -2.10
C VAL A 139 -7.27 0.61 -2.02
N SER A 140 -6.88 1.20 -3.15
CA SER A 140 -5.69 2.03 -3.32
C SER A 140 -5.08 2.50 -2.00
N SER A 141 -3.80 2.22 -1.76
CA SER A 141 -3.12 2.79 -0.61
C SER A 141 -3.07 4.32 -0.79
N LEU A 142 -3.81 5.02 0.06
CA LEU A 142 -3.68 6.47 0.20
C LEU A 142 -2.21 6.80 0.46
N SER A 143 -1.64 7.75 -0.29
CA SER A 143 -0.23 8.10 -0.08
C SER A 143 -0.02 8.55 1.37
N MET A 144 1.08 8.11 1.99
CA MET A 144 1.35 8.40 3.40
C MET A 144 1.34 9.91 3.67
N GLN A 145 1.84 10.72 2.74
CA GLN A 145 1.87 12.17 2.89
C GLN A 145 0.48 12.80 2.84
N ILE A 146 -0.41 12.33 1.96
CA ILE A 146 -1.82 12.78 1.98
C ILE A 146 -2.49 12.35 3.29
N MET A 147 -2.33 11.10 3.71
CA MET A 147 -2.88 10.61 4.97
C MET A 147 -2.42 11.46 6.16
N GLN A 148 -1.13 11.76 6.25
CA GLN A 148 -0.59 12.61 7.33
C GLN A 148 -1.17 14.03 7.27
N ARG A 149 -1.28 14.62 6.09
CA ARG A 149 -1.84 15.97 5.93
C ARG A 149 -3.32 16.03 6.34
N ILE A 150 -4.12 15.03 5.98
CA ILE A 150 -5.52 14.90 6.42
C ILE A 150 -5.60 14.80 7.95
N LYS A 151 -4.79 13.93 8.56
CA LYS A 151 -4.77 13.77 10.03
C LYS A 151 -4.35 15.06 10.74
N GLN A 152 -3.36 15.79 10.22
CA GLN A 152 -2.92 17.08 10.77
C GLN A 152 -4.04 18.12 10.76
N GLU A 153 -4.73 18.27 9.63
CA GLU A 153 -5.83 19.22 9.52
C GLU A 153 -6.99 18.86 10.45
N TYR A 154 -7.36 17.57 10.48
CA TYR A 154 -8.42 17.08 11.37
C TYR A 154 -8.08 17.27 12.86
N SER A 155 -6.82 16.96 13.23
CA SER A 155 -6.28 17.17 14.58
C SER A 155 -6.41 18.62 15.03
N TYR A 156 -6.03 19.56 14.15
CA TYR A 156 -6.13 20.99 14.41
C TYR A 156 -7.57 21.45 14.63
N LEU A 157 -8.49 21.08 13.73
CA LEU A 157 -9.89 21.51 13.78
C LEU A 157 -10.65 20.94 14.99
N ASN A 158 -10.32 19.73 15.43
CA ASN A 158 -11.06 19.03 16.49
C ASN A 158 -10.34 19.02 17.85
N ASN A 159 -9.15 19.63 17.95
CA ASN A 159 -8.33 19.66 19.17
C ASN A 159 -8.04 18.25 19.72
N ILE A 160 -7.74 17.30 18.83
CA ILE A 160 -7.34 15.92 19.15
C ILE A 160 -5.85 15.78 18.85
N LYS A 161 -5.09 15.07 19.69
CA LYS A 161 -3.66 14.86 19.44
C LYS A 161 -3.44 14.01 18.20
N LEU A 162 -2.49 14.41 17.35
CA LEU A 162 -2.21 13.72 16.09
C LEU A 162 -1.86 12.24 16.29
N GLU A 163 -1.09 11.91 17.33
CA GLU A 163 -0.70 10.53 17.65
C GLU A 163 -1.87 9.63 18.08
N ASN A 164 -2.99 10.23 18.51
CA ASN A 164 -4.18 9.50 18.91
C ASN A 164 -5.10 9.18 17.73
N LEU A 165 -4.94 9.87 16.60
CA LEU A 165 -5.80 9.68 15.45
C LEU A 165 -5.36 8.45 14.64
N ASN A 166 -6.31 7.65 14.21
CA ASN A 166 -6.13 6.71 13.10
C ASN A 166 -7.08 7.06 11.95
N LEU A 167 -6.65 6.73 10.74
CA LEU A 167 -7.39 7.00 9.51
C LEU A 167 -7.51 5.70 8.71
N GLU A 168 -8.74 5.36 8.37
CA GLU A 168 -9.06 4.30 7.40
C GLU A 168 -9.59 4.93 6.12
N TYR A 169 -9.13 4.44 4.97
CA TYR A 169 -9.41 5.00 3.66
C TYR A 169 -10.27 4.06 2.82
N PHE A 170 -11.31 4.60 2.20
CA PHE A 170 -12.34 3.83 1.47
C PHE A 170 -12.46 4.22 -0.01
N GLY A 171 -11.54 5.04 -0.53
CA GLY A 171 -11.47 5.39 -1.95
C GLY A 171 -11.69 6.88 -2.24
N ASN A 172 -11.42 7.24 -3.50
CA ASN A 172 -11.60 8.58 -4.02
C ASN A 172 -12.83 8.61 -4.93
N TYR A 173 -13.79 9.47 -4.61
CA TYR A 173 -15.06 9.60 -5.30
C TYR A 173 -15.21 11.06 -5.75
N ASN A 174 -15.06 11.29 -7.06
CA ASN A 174 -15.09 12.61 -7.66
C ASN A 174 -14.17 13.65 -6.98
N GLY A 175 -12.96 13.24 -6.60
CA GLY A 175 -12.00 14.10 -5.89
C GLY A 175 -12.21 14.20 -4.37
N TYR A 176 -13.23 13.53 -3.83
CA TYR A 176 -13.43 13.39 -2.39
C TYR A 176 -12.84 12.08 -1.89
N TYR A 177 -11.92 12.17 -0.94
CA TYR A 177 -11.35 11.02 -0.24
C TYR A 177 -12.30 10.61 0.88
N ALA A 178 -12.92 9.44 0.76
CA ALA A 178 -13.78 8.89 1.80
C ALA A 178 -12.93 8.24 2.89
N VAL A 179 -13.01 8.76 4.11
CA VAL A 179 -12.21 8.28 5.24
C VAL A 179 -13.06 8.09 6.48
N ILE A 180 -12.63 7.17 7.34
CA ILE A 180 -13.08 7.12 8.74
C ILE A 180 -11.93 7.55 9.61
N MET A 181 -12.19 8.51 10.51
CA MET A 181 -11.21 9.02 11.47
C MET A 181 -11.66 8.63 12.89
N TYR A 182 -10.76 8.08 13.71
CA TYR A 182 -11.08 7.75 15.09
C TYR A 182 -9.91 7.99 16.05
N ASP A 183 -10.25 8.36 17.28
CA ASP A 183 -9.30 8.51 18.39
C ASP A 183 -9.15 7.17 19.14
N ILE A 184 -7.95 6.59 19.06
CA ILE A 184 -7.64 5.29 19.66
C ILE A 184 -7.71 5.26 21.19
N THR A 185 -7.69 6.43 21.85
CA THR A 185 -7.72 6.55 23.32
C THR A 185 -9.13 6.54 23.89
N THR A 186 -10.13 6.87 23.08
CA THR A 186 -11.52 6.98 23.53
C THR A 186 -12.23 5.63 23.64
N GLY A 187 -11.61 4.56 23.12
CA GLY A 187 -12.18 3.23 23.10
C GLY A 187 -13.35 3.12 22.10
N VAL A 188 -13.36 2.03 21.33
CA VAL A 188 -14.42 1.75 20.35
C VAL A 188 -15.58 1.14 21.12
N ALA A 189 -16.65 1.91 21.39
CA ALA A 189 -17.82 1.37 22.06
C ALA A 189 -18.48 0.31 21.17
N ALA A 190 -18.81 -0.86 21.73
CA ALA A 190 -19.35 -2.02 20.99
C ALA A 190 -20.82 -1.86 20.54
N VAL A 191 -21.17 -0.67 20.06
CA VAL A 191 -22.52 -0.33 19.60
C VAL A 191 -22.44 0.01 18.12
N VAL A 192 -22.91 -0.93 17.29
CA VAL A 192 -23.04 -0.68 15.85
C VAL A 192 -24.04 0.43 15.63
N THR A 193 -23.61 1.51 14.98
CA THR A 193 -24.47 2.62 14.58
C THR A 193 -24.92 2.40 13.15
N LYS A 194 -26.24 2.49 12.94
CA LYS A 194 -26.87 2.37 11.62
C LYS A 194 -27.23 3.76 11.13
N VAL A 195 -26.69 4.15 9.97
CA VAL A 195 -27.00 5.42 9.30
C VAL A 195 -27.53 5.10 7.91
N GLU A 196 -28.58 5.81 7.49
CA GLU A 196 -29.14 5.71 6.15
C GLU A 196 -28.81 6.99 5.39
N ILE A 197 -28.18 6.84 4.22
CA ILE A 197 -27.81 7.94 3.32
C ILE A 197 -28.33 7.56 1.94
N GLY A 198 -29.21 8.40 1.37
CA GLY A 198 -30.04 7.97 0.25
C GLY A 198 -30.81 6.71 0.61
N ASP A 199 -30.80 5.71 -0.28
CA ASP A 199 -31.38 4.37 0.01
C ASP A 199 -30.32 3.33 0.46
N VAL A 200 -29.16 3.76 0.97
CA VAL A 200 -28.06 2.87 1.40
C VAL A 200 -27.87 2.89 2.91
N LEU A 201 -27.72 1.71 3.50
CA LEU A 201 -27.46 1.53 4.93
C LEU A 201 -25.98 1.34 5.23
N PHE A 202 -25.44 2.20 6.06
CA PHE A 202 -24.10 2.12 6.62
C PHE A 202 -24.14 1.53 8.03
N TYR A 203 -23.23 0.59 8.28
CA TYR A 203 -23.07 -0.07 9.57
C TYR A 203 -21.70 0.28 10.12
N TYR A 204 -21.66 1.28 11.01
CA TYR A 204 -20.43 1.73 11.63
C TYR A 204 -20.18 1.00 12.95
N PRO A 205 -18.91 0.71 13.31
CA PRO A 205 -18.58 -0.07 14.50
C PRO A 205 -18.95 0.64 15.81
N THR A 206 -19.02 1.99 15.82
CA THR A 206 -19.31 2.80 17.01
C THR A 206 -20.01 4.10 16.66
N THR A 207 -20.79 4.64 17.61
CA THR A 207 -21.40 5.97 17.53
C THR A 207 -20.35 7.08 17.45
N GLY A 208 -20.48 7.97 16.47
CA GLY A 208 -19.53 9.05 16.20
C GLY A 208 -18.35 8.66 15.32
N ILE A 209 -18.29 7.40 14.87
CA ILE A 209 -17.40 6.95 13.80
C ILE A 209 -18.25 6.90 12.53
N GLU A 210 -18.08 7.87 11.64
CA GLU A 210 -18.81 7.97 10.37
C GLU A 210 -17.82 8.22 9.22
N ILE A 211 -18.23 7.95 7.98
CA ILE A 211 -17.46 8.40 6.82
C ILE A 211 -17.46 9.92 6.78
N ILE A 212 -16.26 10.47 6.69
CA ILE A 212 -15.98 11.88 6.43
C ILE A 212 -15.46 11.97 5.00
N MET A 213 -15.99 12.91 4.24
CA MET A 213 -15.54 13.18 2.88
C MET A 213 -14.51 14.32 2.91
N CYS A 214 -13.27 14.01 2.56
CA CYS A 214 -12.18 14.97 2.51
C CYS A 214 -11.96 15.49 1.10
N LYS A 215 -12.02 16.81 0.88
CA LYS A 215 -11.61 17.44 -0.38
C LYS A 215 -10.27 18.14 -0.20
N ILE A 216 -9.31 17.79 -1.05
CA ILE A 216 -7.96 18.35 -1.07
C ILE A 216 -7.92 19.42 -2.17
N ASN A 217 -7.48 20.64 -1.83
CA ASN A 217 -7.30 21.73 -2.78
C ASN A 217 -5.87 22.26 -2.78
#